data_AF-A0A349UR16-F1
#
_entry.id   AF-A0A349UR16-F1
#
_cell.length_a   1.000
_cell.length_b   1.000
_cell.length_c   1.000
_cell.angle_alpha   90.00
_cell.angle_beta   90.00
_cell.angle_gamma   90.00
#
_symmetry.space_group_name_H-M   'P 1'
#
loop_
_entity.id
_entity.type
_entity.pdbx_description
1 polymer ?
#
loop_
_entity_poly.entity_id
_entity_poly.type
_entity_poly.pdbx_seq_one_letter_code
_entity_poly.pdbx_strand_id
1 'polypeptide(L)'
;MIPLRVTILAAALAAVPAAGERPTQPVPVIDGERLDRAIASAIRFLESTVGADGMCKGDFPASSLQYGGQTSACAYALVSAGADPRKDATARALDWLAKAELKSTYAVAMRACALSGVRDDRVLPALRKDTQWLLRAAGADGAYTYTPRGGATGDTYDNSNTHMAVLAVWAAARRGVEVPQEYWRVIERHWINDQQTDGGWGYFVRPGAITNKTYGSMTAAGLATLFACFDNLHARQFIRCAATSDTKPIEEAFAWLAKHYSAAENPRLGPNRYHYWLFALERVGLASGRKRFGDHDWFAEAAARLLETQNADGSWGYGERIPETAFALIFLVRGRDPVLANKLQFTGRWNARPRDLANFTRFVGHEFERPVSWQIVRADVDADDLDDAPLLYLSGAGPIELTDAEVSALRRFALRGGLIVSEAACNNGSFTLDMQNLYTRMFPEFPLRRLRDDHPVYSANFKVKDFAGLSGVSNGVRLLAVHSPRELSLALQLGPDATQRPVFEVMANLYMFATDKGHLRPRGARLWPAEATFQPVATIRLARIKHKGNCDPEP
;
A
#
# COMPACT_ATOMS: atom_id res chain seq x y z
N MET A 1 -14.75 24.76 -53.26
CA MET A 1 -15.76 24.46 -52.22
C MET A 1 -15.86 22.95 -52.05
N ILE A 2 -15.19 22.41 -51.04
CA ILE A 2 -15.23 21.01 -50.63
C ILE A 2 -15.35 21.07 -49.10
N PRO A 3 -16.40 20.50 -48.47
CA PRO A 3 -16.61 20.69 -47.05
C PRO A 3 -15.71 19.76 -46.24
N LEU A 4 -14.92 20.35 -45.35
CA LEU A 4 -14.15 19.65 -44.32
C LEU A 4 -15.13 19.06 -43.29
N ARG A 5 -15.18 17.73 -43.18
CA ARG A 5 -15.84 17.04 -42.07
C ARG A 5 -14.92 17.08 -40.86
N VAL A 6 -15.34 17.81 -39.82
CA VAL A 6 -14.71 17.78 -38.50
C VAL A 6 -15.20 16.51 -37.78
N THR A 7 -14.34 15.52 -37.67
CA THR A 7 -14.59 14.32 -36.86
C THR A 7 -14.28 14.67 -35.40
N ILE A 8 -15.31 14.86 -34.59
CA ILE A 8 -15.18 15.00 -33.13
C ILE A 8 -14.81 13.61 -32.58
N LEU A 9 -13.57 13.46 -32.13
CA LEU A 9 -13.11 12.27 -31.41
C LEU A 9 -13.69 12.32 -29.99
N ALA A 10 -14.72 11.51 -29.71
CA ALA A 10 -15.23 11.32 -28.37
C ALA A 10 -14.15 10.65 -27.51
N ALA A 11 -13.72 11.32 -26.44
CA ALA A 11 -12.87 10.72 -25.43
C ALA A 11 -13.60 9.53 -24.80
N ALA A 12 -13.03 8.33 -24.89
CA ALA A 12 -13.55 7.15 -24.22
C ALA A 12 -13.47 7.39 -22.70
N LEU A 13 -14.62 7.63 -22.06
CA LEU A 13 -14.77 7.45 -20.63
C LEU A 13 -14.50 5.97 -20.34
N ALA A 14 -13.52 5.68 -19.47
CA ALA A 14 -13.43 4.38 -18.85
C ALA A 14 -14.78 4.11 -18.16
N ALA A 15 -15.51 3.10 -18.66
CA ALA A 15 -16.75 2.68 -18.06
C ALA A 15 -16.44 2.19 -16.64
N VAL A 16 -16.99 2.88 -15.63
CA VAL A 16 -17.10 2.33 -14.29
C VAL A 16 -17.91 1.03 -14.45
N PRO A 17 -17.40 -0.15 -14.05
CA PRO A 17 -18.22 -1.34 -14.07
C PRO A 17 -19.46 -1.03 -13.22
N ALA A 18 -20.63 -1.33 -13.78
CA ALA A 18 -21.91 -1.23 -13.09
C ALA A 18 -21.77 -1.86 -11.69
N ALA A 19 -22.37 -1.23 -10.68
CA ALA A 19 -22.35 -1.65 -9.28
C ALA A 19 -22.35 -3.19 -9.18
N GLY A 20 -21.20 -3.76 -8.84
CA GLY A 20 -21.06 -5.20 -8.66
C GLY A 20 -22.05 -5.65 -7.60
N GLU A 21 -22.66 -6.82 -7.82
CA GLU A 21 -23.44 -7.49 -6.79
C GLU A 21 -22.60 -7.56 -5.49
N ARG A 22 -23.25 -7.37 -4.33
CA ARG A 22 -22.57 -7.50 -3.03
C ARG A 22 -21.78 -8.82 -3.00
N PRO A 23 -20.56 -8.84 -2.42
CA PRO A 23 -19.73 -10.03 -2.39
C PRO A 23 -20.53 -11.26 -1.96
N THR A 24 -20.46 -12.32 -2.77
CA THR A 24 -21.26 -13.54 -2.60
C THR A 24 -20.89 -14.32 -1.33
N GLN A 25 -19.77 -14.00 -0.70
CA GLN A 25 -19.38 -14.49 0.62
C GLN A 25 -19.01 -13.32 1.56
N PRO A 26 -19.41 -13.39 2.84
CA PRO A 26 -19.01 -12.39 3.83
C PRO A 26 -17.48 -12.40 4.00
N VAL A 27 -16.87 -11.22 4.00
CA VAL A 27 -15.43 -11.05 4.24
C VAL A 27 -15.06 -11.66 5.60
N PRO A 28 -14.04 -12.53 5.68
CA PRO A 28 -13.63 -13.13 6.94
C PRO A 28 -13.25 -12.08 7.99
N VAL A 29 -13.82 -12.20 9.19
CA VAL A 29 -13.39 -11.39 10.33
C VAL A 29 -12.17 -12.05 10.96
N ILE A 30 -11.04 -11.37 10.93
CA ILE A 30 -9.80 -11.89 11.54
C ILE A 30 -9.83 -11.61 13.04
N ASP A 31 -9.70 -12.66 13.84
CA ASP A 31 -9.36 -12.56 15.27
C ASP A 31 -7.93 -12.02 15.42
N GLY A 32 -7.83 -10.77 15.91
CA GLY A 32 -6.56 -10.09 16.11
C GLY A 32 -5.61 -10.82 17.05
N GLU A 33 -6.11 -11.44 18.12
CA GLU A 33 -5.26 -12.18 19.05
C GLU A 33 -4.74 -13.47 18.43
N ARG A 34 -5.59 -14.17 17.66
CA ARG A 34 -5.16 -15.37 16.92
C ARG A 34 -4.08 -15.01 15.90
N LEU A 35 -4.25 -13.88 15.20
CA LEU A 35 -3.25 -13.37 14.26
C LEU A 35 -1.92 -13.01 14.96
N ASP A 36 -1.98 -12.32 16.10
CA ASP A 36 -0.80 -11.98 16.89
C ASP A 36 -0.03 -13.23 17.35
N ARG A 37 -0.75 -14.25 17.84
CA ARG A 37 -0.14 -15.54 18.21
C ARG A 37 0.52 -16.24 17.03
N ALA A 38 -0.12 -16.25 15.86
CA ALA A 38 0.42 -16.85 14.66
C ALA A 38 1.72 -16.17 14.20
N ILE A 39 1.73 -14.83 14.17
CA ILE A 39 2.93 -14.04 13.85
C ILE A 39 4.05 -14.30 14.85
N ALA A 40 3.75 -14.30 16.15
CA ALA A 40 4.75 -14.55 17.19
C ALA A 40 5.34 -15.98 17.08
N SER A 41 4.54 -16.98 16.74
CA SER A 41 5.03 -18.34 16.51
C SER A 41 5.93 -18.43 15.28
N ALA A 42 5.59 -17.73 14.19
CA ALA A 42 6.41 -17.68 12.99
C ALA A 42 7.76 -16.97 13.22
N ILE A 43 7.78 -15.89 13.99
CA ILE A 43 9.01 -15.21 14.42
C ILE A 43 9.88 -16.19 15.21
N ARG A 44 9.33 -16.84 16.25
CA ARG A 44 10.07 -17.83 17.05
C ARG A 44 10.62 -18.98 16.20
N PHE A 45 9.85 -19.47 15.24
CA PHE A 45 10.32 -20.48 14.30
C PHE A 45 11.56 -19.99 13.54
N LEU A 46 11.47 -18.83 12.88
CA LEU A 46 12.58 -18.27 12.11
C LEU A 46 13.82 -18.01 12.98
N GLU A 47 13.65 -17.42 14.16
CA GLU A 47 14.74 -17.20 15.12
C GLU A 47 15.44 -18.52 15.51
N SER A 48 14.67 -19.59 15.72
CA SER A 48 15.21 -20.92 16.08
C SER A 48 16.04 -21.57 14.98
N THR A 49 15.83 -21.15 13.72
CA THR A 49 16.61 -21.62 12.58
C THR A 49 17.96 -20.93 12.48
N VAL A 50 18.13 -19.72 13.03
CA VAL A 50 19.41 -18.99 13.00
C VAL A 50 20.43 -19.66 13.93
N GLY A 51 21.50 -20.19 13.34
CA GLY A 51 22.62 -20.82 14.05
C GLY A 51 23.37 -19.85 14.97
N ALA A 52 24.28 -20.42 15.76
CA ALA A 52 25.19 -19.64 16.61
C ALA A 52 26.17 -18.79 15.77
N ASP A 53 26.49 -19.24 14.56
CA ASP A 53 27.30 -18.54 13.57
C ASP A 53 26.51 -17.47 12.77
N GLY A 54 25.18 -17.45 12.92
CA GLY A 54 24.27 -16.53 12.22
C GLY A 54 23.70 -17.06 10.91
N MET A 55 24.21 -18.17 10.38
CA MET A 55 23.61 -18.81 9.20
C MET A 55 22.38 -19.62 9.62
N CYS A 56 21.32 -19.61 8.81
CA CYS A 56 20.19 -20.49 9.05
C CYS A 56 20.56 -21.97 8.88
N LYS A 57 20.11 -22.82 9.80
CA LYS A 57 20.22 -24.28 9.70
C LYS A 57 19.50 -24.74 8.44
N GLY A 58 20.22 -25.38 7.53
CA GLY A 58 19.68 -25.84 6.25
C GLY A 58 19.89 -24.88 5.08
N ASP A 59 20.60 -23.75 5.28
CA ASP A 59 21.10 -22.96 4.15
C ASP A 59 22.13 -23.76 3.34
N PHE A 60 22.36 -23.33 2.11
CA PHE A 60 23.15 -24.06 1.11
C PHE A 60 24.65 -23.89 1.35
N PRO A 61 25.52 -24.78 0.82
CA PRO A 61 26.96 -24.58 0.89
C PRO A 61 27.41 -23.38 0.04
N ALA A 62 28.54 -22.76 0.37
CA ALA A 62 29.10 -21.60 -0.34
C ALA A 62 29.41 -21.83 -1.84
N SER A 63 29.47 -23.09 -2.28
CA SER A 63 29.59 -23.48 -3.69
C SER A 63 28.26 -23.39 -4.47
N SER A 64 27.12 -23.37 -3.78
CA SER A 64 25.80 -23.31 -4.39
C SER A 64 25.42 -21.89 -4.80
N LEU A 65 24.72 -21.74 -5.93
CA LEU A 65 24.09 -20.46 -6.30
C LEU A 65 23.00 -20.03 -5.32
N GLN A 66 22.45 -20.96 -4.54
CA GLN A 66 21.42 -20.66 -3.53
C GLN A 66 22.01 -20.23 -2.18
N TYR A 67 23.35 -20.23 -2.05
CA TYR A 67 24.05 -19.86 -0.81
C TYR A 67 23.56 -18.54 -0.23
N GLY A 68 23.16 -18.57 1.04
CA GLY A 68 22.68 -17.41 1.79
C GLY A 68 21.27 -16.98 1.46
N GLY A 69 20.57 -17.67 0.54
CA GLY A 69 19.20 -17.34 0.15
C GLY A 69 18.22 -17.54 1.30
N GLN A 70 18.33 -18.64 2.06
CA GLN A 70 17.44 -18.91 3.18
C GLN A 70 17.71 -17.94 4.35
N THR A 71 18.98 -17.69 4.66
CA THR A 71 19.37 -16.74 5.70
C THR A 71 18.93 -15.32 5.35
N SER A 72 19.04 -14.92 4.07
CA SER A 72 18.55 -13.62 3.61
C SER A 72 17.04 -13.48 3.72
N ALA A 73 16.27 -14.53 3.38
CA ALA A 73 14.82 -14.54 3.55
C ALA A 73 14.40 -14.44 5.02
N CYS A 74 15.05 -15.22 5.89
CA CYS A 74 14.83 -15.20 7.33
C CYS A 74 15.10 -13.81 7.91
N ALA A 75 16.27 -13.23 7.63
CA ALA A 75 16.63 -11.89 8.08
C ALA A 75 15.65 -10.83 7.58
N TYR A 76 15.22 -10.92 6.31
CA TYR A 76 14.25 -9.98 5.76
C TYR A 76 12.91 -10.04 6.48
N ALA A 77 12.41 -11.24 6.78
CA ALA A 77 11.15 -11.42 7.49
C ALA A 77 11.24 -10.96 8.94
N LEU A 78 12.33 -11.25 9.65
CA LEU A 78 12.55 -10.79 11.02
C LEU A 78 12.61 -9.26 11.11
N VAL A 79 13.36 -8.61 10.21
CA VAL A 79 13.44 -7.15 10.14
C VAL A 79 12.08 -6.56 9.79
N SER A 80 11.33 -7.16 8.85
CA SER A 80 9.98 -6.71 8.48
C SER A 80 8.98 -6.85 9.63
N ALA A 81 9.17 -7.84 10.51
CA ALA A 81 8.37 -8.05 11.71
C ALA A 81 8.77 -7.12 12.88
N GLY A 82 9.77 -6.25 12.69
CA GLY A 82 10.21 -5.30 13.71
C GLY A 82 11.16 -5.88 14.75
N ALA A 83 11.79 -7.03 14.50
CA ALA A 83 12.83 -7.57 15.37
C ALA A 83 14.02 -6.59 15.46
N ASP A 84 14.59 -6.44 16.67
CA ASP A 84 15.72 -5.52 16.89
C ASP A 84 16.94 -6.01 16.10
N PRO A 85 17.45 -5.23 15.12
CA PRO A 85 18.56 -5.65 14.27
C PRO A 85 19.89 -5.77 15.02
N ARG A 86 19.93 -5.41 16.31
CA ARG A 86 21.13 -5.46 17.16
C ARG A 86 21.04 -6.52 18.26
N LYS A 87 19.99 -7.36 18.26
CA LYS A 87 19.81 -8.41 19.27
C LYS A 87 19.61 -9.79 18.66
N ASP A 88 19.95 -10.80 19.47
CA ASP A 88 19.57 -12.19 19.32
C ASP A 88 19.82 -12.78 17.91
N ALA A 89 18.85 -13.52 17.38
CA ALA A 89 18.94 -14.18 16.08
C ALA A 89 19.07 -13.18 14.93
N THR A 90 18.36 -12.05 14.99
CA THR A 90 18.38 -11.03 13.93
C THR A 90 19.76 -10.42 13.77
N ALA A 91 20.42 -10.03 14.85
CA ALA A 91 21.78 -9.51 14.80
C ALA A 91 22.77 -10.52 14.24
N ARG A 92 22.73 -11.77 14.71
CA ARG A 92 23.63 -12.82 14.19
C ARG A 92 23.43 -13.05 12.69
N ALA A 93 22.19 -13.10 12.22
CA ALA A 93 21.88 -13.27 10.81
C ALA A 93 22.40 -12.09 9.96
N LEU A 94 22.19 -10.85 10.42
CA LEU A 94 22.68 -9.66 9.72
C LEU A 94 24.22 -9.59 9.72
N ASP A 95 24.87 -9.93 10.83
CA ASP A 95 26.34 -9.96 10.95
C ASP A 95 26.96 -11.02 10.04
N TRP A 96 26.32 -12.18 9.91
CA TRP A 96 26.72 -13.21 8.97
C TRP A 96 26.53 -12.74 7.52
N LEU A 97 25.36 -12.18 7.20
CA LEU A 97 25.02 -11.68 5.86
C LEU A 97 25.95 -10.54 5.41
N ALA A 98 26.43 -9.71 6.34
CA ALA A 98 27.40 -8.65 6.05
C ALA A 98 28.75 -9.20 5.53
N LYS A 99 29.11 -10.42 5.92
CA LYS A 99 30.36 -11.10 5.54
C LYS A 99 30.17 -12.07 4.36
N ALA A 100 28.96 -12.55 4.14
CA ALA A 100 28.66 -13.54 3.11
C ALA A 100 28.89 -13.02 1.67
N GLU A 101 29.60 -13.81 0.87
CA GLU A 101 29.74 -13.58 -0.58
C GLU A 101 28.59 -14.22 -1.34
N LEU A 102 27.50 -13.46 -1.52
CA LEU A 102 26.33 -13.89 -2.26
C LEU A 102 26.56 -13.72 -3.76
N LYS A 103 26.19 -14.75 -4.55
CA LYS A 103 26.46 -14.81 -5.99
C LYS A 103 25.21 -14.80 -6.86
N SER A 104 24.02 -14.96 -6.27
CA SER A 104 22.76 -15.01 -7.00
C SER A 104 21.90 -13.78 -6.80
N THR A 105 21.14 -13.45 -7.83
CA THR A 105 20.19 -12.33 -7.83
C THR A 105 19.24 -12.42 -6.66
N TYR A 106 18.67 -13.61 -6.40
CA TYR A 106 17.72 -13.81 -5.32
C TYR A 106 18.32 -13.55 -3.94
N ALA A 107 19.50 -14.11 -3.65
CA ALA A 107 20.15 -13.94 -2.35
C ALA A 107 20.59 -12.49 -2.12
N VAL A 108 21.22 -11.86 -3.12
CA VAL A 108 21.62 -10.44 -3.04
C VAL A 108 20.40 -9.54 -2.87
N ALA A 109 19.33 -9.77 -3.62
CA ALA A 109 18.11 -8.99 -3.50
C ALA A 109 17.48 -9.11 -2.12
N MET A 110 17.35 -10.33 -1.59
CA MET A 110 16.78 -10.55 -0.26
C MET A 110 17.63 -9.92 0.85
N ARG A 111 18.97 -9.98 0.75
CA ARG A 111 19.87 -9.27 1.67
C ARG A 111 19.65 -7.76 1.58
N ALA A 112 19.59 -7.18 0.38
CA ALA A 112 19.34 -5.75 0.21
C ALA A 112 17.97 -5.34 0.79
N CYS A 113 16.93 -6.14 0.58
CA CYS A 113 15.63 -5.95 1.21
C CYS A 113 15.72 -5.96 2.75
N ALA A 114 16.41 -6.93 3.34
CA ALA A 114 16.65 -6.98 4.79
C ALA A 114 17.37 -5.73 5.29
N LEU A 115 18.50 -5.36 4.67
CA LEU A 115 19.29 -4.19 5.04
C LEU A 115 18.50 -2.88 4.90
N SER A 116 17.64 -2.77 3.88
CA SER A 116 16.82 -1.57 3.67
C SER A 116 15.82 -1.32 4.81
N GLY A 117 15.34 -2.39 5.46
CA GLY A 117 14.45 -2.32 6.61
C GLY A 117 15.14 -1.96 7.93
N VAL A 118 16.47 -2.04 8.00
CA VAL A 118 17.25 -1.69 9.20
C VAL A 118 17.50 -0.18 9.22
N ARG A 119 16.84 0.57 10.10
CA ARG A 119 16.97 2.05 10.17
C ARG A 119 18.38 2.56 10.40
N ASP A 120 19.22 1.78 11.06
CA ASP A 120 20.60 2.15 11.35
C ASP A 120 21.44 2.32 10.07
N ASP A 121 21.97 3.52 9.84
CA ASP A 121 22.71 3.86 8.63
C ASP A 121 24.05 3.11 8.48
N ARG A 122 24.51 2.38 9.51
CA ARG A 122 25.65 1.47 9.39
C ARG A 122 25.46 0.38 8.33
N VAL A 123 24.22 0.08 7.94
CA VAL A 123 23.92 -0.88 6.86
C VAL A 123 24.04 -0.29 5.46
N LEU A 124 24.09 1.05 5.32
CA LEU A 124 24.09 1.73 4.02
C LEU A 124 25.26 1.33 3.11
N PRO A 125 26.51 1.13 3.58
CA PRO A 125 27.59 0.67 2.71
C PRO A 125 27.30 -0.70 2.08
N ALA A 126 26.77 -1.65 2.85
CA ALA A 126 26.39 -2.97 2.36
C ALA A 126 25.19 -2.89 1.39
N LEU A 127 24.18 -2.08 1.74
CA LEU A 127 23.02 -1.85 0.87
C LEU A 127 23.43 -1.21 -0.47
N ARG A 128 24.35 -0.24 -0.47
CA ARG A 128 24.90 0.37 -1.70
C ARG A 128 25.67 -0.65 -2.53
N LYS A 129 26.50 -1.50 -1.89
CA LYS A 129 27.23 -2.59 -2.56
C LYS A 129 26.27 -3.53 -3.28
N ASP A 130 25.21 -3.97 -2.60
CA ASP A 130 24.19 -4.87 -3.17
C ASP A 130 23.40 -4.21 -4.28
N THR A 131 23.01 -2.95 -4.10
CA THR A 131 22.32 -2.18 -5.12
C THR A 131 23.17 -2.07 -6.38
N GLN A 132 24.44 -1.69 -6.26
CA GLN A 132 25.36 -1.62 -7.40
C GLN A 132 25.57 -2.97 -8.08
N TRP A 133 25.61 -4.06 -7.31
CA TRP A 133 25.65 -5.41 -7.86
C TRP A 133 24.40 -5.71 -8.69
N LEU A 134 23.21 -5.40 -8.15
CA LEU A 134 21.93 -5.62 -8.82
C LEU A 134 21.77 -4.77 -10.09
N LEU A 135 22.25 -3.52 -10.07
CA LEU A 135 22.24 -2.66 -11.26
C LEU A 135 23.12 -3.22 -12.37
N ARG A 136 24.29 -3.79 -12.04
CA ARG A 136 25.15 -4.47 -13.03
C ARG A 136 24.61 -5.84 -13.46
N ALA A 137 23.84 -6.50 -12.61
CA ALA A 137 23.29 -7.81 -12.89
C ALA A 137 22.14 -7.78 -13.91
N ALA A 138 21.46 -6.64 -14.07
CA ALA A 138 20.41 -6.45 -15.07
C ALA A 138 20.92 -6.71 -16.50
N GLY A 139 20.10 -7.36 -17.32
CA GLY A 139 20.29 -7.35 -18.77
C GLY A 139 19.95 -5.97 -19.36
N ALA A 140 20.43 -5.67 -20.56
CA ALA A 140 20.04 -4.44 -21.26
C ALA A 140 18.56 -4.41 -21.65
N ASP A 141 17.88 -5.56 -21.60
CA ASP A 141 16.45 -5.74 -21.73
C ASP A 141 15.68 -5.52 -20.43
N GLY A 142 16.37 -5.36 -19.28
CA GLY A 142 15.76 -5.18 -17.95
C GLY A 142 15.45 -6.48 -17.21
N ALA A 143 15.64 -7.63 -17.86
CA ALA A 143 15.36 -8.91 -17.24
C ALA A 143 16.56 -9.43 -16.46
N TYR A 144 16.28 -10.19 -15.39
CA TYR A 144 17.28 -10.84 -14.56
C TYR A 144 17.23 -12.36 -14.73
N THR A 145 18.35 -13.00 -14.41
CA THR A 145 18.44 -14.46 -14.20
C THR A 145 19.09 -14.73 -12.84
N TYR A 146 19.37 -16.00 -12.52
CA TYR A 146 19.97 -16.40 -11.25
C TYR A 146 21.36 -15.79 -11.03
N THR A 147 22.11 -15.53 -12.11
CA THR A 147 23.45 -14.92 -12.09
C THR A 147 23.46 -13.57 -12.83
N PRO A 148 24.45 -12.70 -12.59
CA PRO A 148 24.58 -11.45 -13.34
C PRO A 148 24.61 -11.65 -14.85
N ARG A 149 23.84 -10.84 -15.59
CA ARG A 149 23.90 -10.80 -17.06
C ARG A 149 24.89 -9.77 -17.57
N GLY A 150 25.28 -8.79 -16.75
CA GLY A 150 26.29 -7.79 -17.13
C GLY A 150 25.89 -6.95 -18.34
N GLY A 151 24.60 -6.68 -18.53
CA GLY A 151 24.08 -5.98 -19.70
C GLY A 151 23.85 -6.85 -20.94
N ALA A 152 24.19 -8.16 -20.93
CA ALA A 152 23.86 -9.05 -22.04
C ALA A 152 22.34 -9.23 -22.17
N THR A 153 21.84 -9.16 -23.41
CA THR A 153 20.51 -9.65 -23.77
C THR A 153 20.59 -11.15 -24.10
N GLY A 154 19.47 -11.86 -24.04
CA GLY A 154 19.44 -13.30 -24.25
C GLY A 154 18.04 -13.88 -24.10
N ASP A 155 17.84 -15.09 -24.64
CA ASP A 155 16.52 -15.71 -24.74
C ASP A 155 16.05 -16.37 -23.43
N THR A 156 16.84 -16.27 -22.36
CA THR A 156 16.56 -16.89 -21.06
C THR A 156 16.67 -15.85 -19.94
N TYR A 157 15.55 -15.67 -19.23
CA TYR A 157 15.46 -14.87 -18.01
C TYR A 157 14.35 -15.45 -17.11
N ASP A 158 14.27 -14.98 -15.87
CA ASP A 158 13.27 -15.40 -14.89
C ASP A 158 12.63 -14.17 -14.25
N ASN A 159 11.35 -13.93 -14.53
CA ASN A 159 10.62 -12.78 -13.99
C ASN A 159 10.51 -12.79 -12.46
N SER A 160 10.67 -13.94 -11.79
CA SER A 160 10.78 -13.96 -10.34
C SER A 160 12.09 -13.38 -9.83
N ASN A 161 13.20 -13.61 -10.54
CA ASN A 161 14.47 -12.95 -10.24
C ASN A 161 14.39 -11.45 -10.59
N THR A 162 13.74 -11.10 -11.70
CA THR A 162 13.51 -9.69 -12.07
C THR A 162 12.75 -8.97 -10.98
N HIS A 163 11.64 -9.54 -10.50
CA HIS A 163 10.84 -8.95 -9.43
C HIS A 163 11.64 -8.74 -8.14
N MET A 164 12.35 -9.77 -7.66
CA MET A 164 13.13 -9.65 -6.43
C MET A 164 14.22 -8.59 -6.54
N ALA A 165 14.95 -8.56 -7.67
CA ALA A 165 15.97 -7.55 -7.91
C ALA A 165 15.40 -6.13 -7.89
N VAL A 166 14.27 -5.91 -8.57
CA VAL A 166 13.65 -4.59 -8.64
C VAL A 166 13.11 -4.16 -7.27
N LEU A 167 12.49 -5.07 -6.51
CA LEU A 167 12.05 -4.78 -5.13
C LEU A 167 13.23 -4.32 -4.26
N ALA A 168 14.37 -5.00 -4.36
CA ALA A 168 15.58 -4.66 -3.61
C ALA A 168 16.13 -3.28 -4.01
N VAL A 169 16.23 -2.99 -5.32
CA VAL A 169 16.66 -1.68 -5.82
C VAL A 169 15.68 -0.57 -5.42
N TRP A 170 14.37 -0.86 -5.44
CA TRP A 170 13.34 0.09 -5.02
C TRP A 170 13.41 0.40 -3.52
N ALA A 171 13.63 -0.63 -2.70
CA ALA A 171 13.82 -0.46 -1.26
C ALA A 171 15.11 0.34 -0.96
N ALA A 172 16.19 0.10 -1.70
CA ALA A 172 17.42 0.88 -1.60
C ALA A 172 17.25 2.35 -2.02
N ALA A 173 16.54 2.60 -3.12
CA ALA A 173 16.21 3.96 -3.57
C ALA A 173 15.42 4.74 -2.52
N ARG A 174 14.49 4.07 -1.83
CA ARG A 174 13.73 4.64 -0.70
C ARG A 174 14.60 4.93 0.53
N ARG A 175 15.76 4.29 0.65
CA ARG A 175 16.80 4.58 1.64
C ARG A 175 17.83 5.62 1.16
N GLY A 176 17.56 6.30 0.05
CA GLY A 176 18.42 7.35 -0.50
C GLY A 176 19.64 6.83 -1.25
N VAL A 177 19.67 5.54 -1.64
CA VAL A 177 20.68 5.04 -2.58
C VAL A 177 20.32 5.54 -3.98
N GLU A 178 21.25 6.24 -4.63
CA GLU A 178 21.01 6.77 -5.98
C GLU A 178 20.91 5.63 -7.01
N VAL A 179 19.84 5.68 -7.82
CA VAL A 179 19.58 4.72 -8.89
C VAL A 179 19.40 5.50 -10.21
N PRO A 180 20.14 5.18 -11.28
CA PRO A 180 20.00 5.86 -12.55
C PRO A 180 18.58 5.76 -13.12
N GLN A 181 18.04 6.85 -13.68
CA GLN A 181 16.71 6.83 -14.31
C GLN A 181 16.60 5.80 -15.43
N GLU A 182 17.70 5.56 -16.17
CA GLU A 182 17.69 4.59 -17.27
C GLU A 182 17.42 3.16 -16.80
N TYR A 183 17.85 2.81 -15.59
CA TYR A 183 17.51 1.51 -14.99
C TYR A 183 15.99 1.34 -14.95
N TRP A 184 15.27 2.30 -14.36
CA TRP A 184 13.82 2.24 -14.26
C TRP A 184 13.13 2.19 -15.61
N ARG A 185 13.61 2.95 -16.61
CA ARG A 185 13.05 2.93 -17.97
C ARG A 185 13.18 1.57 -18.64
N VAL A 186 14.33 0.93 -18.48
CA VAL A 186 14.60 -0.40 -19.04
C VAL A 186 13.73 -1.46 -18.34
N ILE A 187 13.61 -1.40 -17.00
CA ILE A 187 12.71 -2.29 -16.25
C ILE A 187 11.25 -2.09 -16.67
N GLU A 188 10.75 -0.86 -16.73
CA GLU A 188 9.38 -0.59 -17.15
C GLU A 188 9.09 -1.16 -18.54
N ARG A 189 9.98 -0.92 -19.49
CA ARG A 189 9.88 -1.43 -20.86
C ARG A 189 9.89 -2.95 -20.91
N HIS A 190 10.68 -3.64 -20.08
CA HIS A 190 10.65 -5.10 -19.95
C HIS A 190 9.24 -5.58 -19.62
N TRP A 191 8.69 -5.10 -18.51
CA TRP A 191 7.41 -5.59 -18.00
C TRP A 191 6.24 -5.20 -18.89
N ILE A 192 6.26 -4.03 -19.53
CA ILE A 192 5.23 -3.66 -20.52
C ILE A 192 5.29 -4.59 -21.73
N ASN A 193 6.48 -4.86 -22.27
CA ASN A 193 6.62 -5.69 -23.47
C ASN A 193 6.39 -7.18 -23.21
N ASP A 194 6.61 -7.63 -21.98
CA ASP A 194 6.45 -9.04 -21.59
C ASP A 194 5.03 -9.40 -21.13
N GLN A 195 4.14 -8.42 -21.00
CA GLN A 195 2.75 -8.68 -20.62
C GLN A 195 2.06 -9.51 -21.71
N GLN A 196 1.35 -10.55 -21.29
CA GLN A 196 0.65 -11.43 -22.20
C GLN A 196 -0.74 -10.88 -22.56
N THR A 197 -1.35 -11.44 -23.60
CA THR A 197 -2.62 -10.94 -24.15
C THR A 197 -3.80 -11.06 -23.20
N ASP A 198 -3.69 -11.83 -22.11
CA ASP A 198 -4.71 -11.89 -21.06
C ASP A 198 -4.51 -10.87 -19.93
N GLY A 199 -3.44 -10.07 -19.99
CA GLY A 199 -3.06 -9.07 -18.98
C GLY A 199 -2.12 -9.59 -17.90
N GLY A 200 -1.79 -10.89 -17.89
CA GLY A 200 -0.90 -11.50 -16.90
C GLY A 200 0.56 -11.63 -17.36
N TRP A 201 1.41 -12.14 -16.46
CA TRP A 201 2.82 -12.45 -16.74
C TRP A 201 3.17 -13.90 -16.40
N GLY A 202 4.17 -14.43 -17.11
CA GLY A 202 4.76 -15.76 -16.87
C GLY A 202 6.14 -15.67 -16.19
N TYR A 203 6.72 -16.82 -15.82
CA TYR A 203 8.05 -16.89 -15.21
C TYR A 203 9.19 -16.82 -16.24
N PHE A 204 9.13 -17.69 -17.26
CA PHE A 204 10.16 -17.89 -18.27
C PHE A 204 9.53 -17.71 -19.65
N VAL A 205 9.31 -16.46 -20.05
CA VAL A 205 8.74 -16.15 -21.36
C VAL A 205 9.89 -15.81 -22.31
N ARG A 206 9.86 -16.32 -23.54
CA ARG A 206 10.85 -15.90 -24.54
C ARG A 206 10.49 -14.48 -24.99
N PRO A 207 11.46 -13.56 -25.18
CA PRO A 207 11.14 -12.21 -25.67
C PRO A 207 10.27 -12.24 -26.93
N GLY A 208 9.13 -11.53 -26.89
CA GLY A 208 8.17 -11.47 -28.00
C GLY A 208 7.28 -12.69 -28.20
N ALA A 209 7.41 -13.74 -27.38
CA ALA A 209 6.52 -14.89 -27.43
C ALA A 209 5.17 -14.59 -26.74
N ILE A 210 4.08 -15.06 -27.36
CA ILE A 210 2.75 -15.05 -26.76
C ILE A 210 2.51 -16.41 -26.11
N THR A 211 2.11 -16.42 -24.84
CA THR A 211 1.79 -17.62 -24.06
C THR A 211 0.53 -17.42 -23.22
N ASN A 212 -0.12 -18.52 -22.87
CA ASN A 212 -1.23 -18.56 -21.90
C ASN A 212 -0.77 -18.93 -20.48
N LYS A 213 0.55 -19.11 -20.27
CA LYS A 213 1.16 -19.50 -18.99
C LYS A 213 1.41 -18.28 -18.09
N THR A 214 0.33 -17.62 -17.70
CA THR A 214 0.34 -16.51 -16.74
C THR A 214 -0.13 -16.97 -15.37
N TYR A 215 0.42 -16.37 -14.30
CA TYR A 215 0.22 -16.85 -12.93
C TYR A 215 0.01 -15.68 -11.96
N GLY A 216 -0.71 -15.90 -10.86
CA GLY A 216 -0.99 -14.81 -9.92
C GLY A 216 0.29 -14.20 -9.37
N SER A 217 1.19 -15.04 -8.87
CA SER A 217 2.55 -14.64 -8.43
C SER A 217 3.29 -13.73 -9.40
N MET A 218 3.24 -14.00 -10.71
CA MET A 218 3.95 -13.21 -11.72
C MET A 218 3.17 -11.97 -12.15
N THR A 219 1.84 -12.04 -12.21
CA THR A 219 1.00 -10.86 -12.46
C THR A 219 1.12 -9.84 -11.34
N ALA A 220 1.12 -10.28 -10.08
CA ALA A 220 1.36 -9.38 -8.96
C ALA A 220 2.79 -8.83 -8.95
N ALA A 221 3.79 -9.66 -9.28
CA ALA A 221 5.17 -9.23 -9.41
C ALA A 221 5.37 -8.13 -10.48
N GLY A 222 4.76 -8.31 -11.66
CA GLY A 222 4.82 -7.33 -12.73
C GLY A 222 4.13 -6.02 -12.37
N LEU A 223 2.93 -6.11 -11.79
CA LEU A 223 2.19 -4.94 -11.36
C LEU A 223 2.92 -4.18 -10.24
N ALA A 224 3.46 -4.87 -9.23
CA ALA A 224 4.27 -4.24 -8.19
C ALA A 224 5.52 -3.55 -8.77
N THR A 225 6.15 -4.16 -9.78
CA THR A 225 7.29 -3.58 -10.48
C THR A 225 6.90 -2.32 -11.26
N LEU A 226 5.76 -2.32 -11.97
CA LEU A 226 5.27 -1.13 -12.67
C LEU A 226 4.99 0.02 -11.70
N PHE A 227 4.47 -0.24 -10.49
CA PHE A 227 4.35 0.79 -9.45
C PHE A 227 5.71 1.29 -8.95
N ALA A 228 6.71 0.42 -8.83
CA ALA A 228 8.06 0.82 -8.48
C ALA A 228 8.67 1.73 -9.56
N CYS A 229 8.49 1.41 -10.84
CA CYS A 229 8.91 2.27 -11.96
C CYS A 229 8.15 3.60 -11.94
N PHE A 230 6.84 3.57 -11.73
CA PHE A 230 6.01 4.77 -11.66
C PHE A 230 6.52 5.75 -10.61
N ASP A 231 6.80 5.27 -9.40
CA ASP A 231 7.33 6.07 -8.28
C ASP A 231 8.64 6.78 -8.65
N ASN A 232 9.43 6.21 -9.57
CA ASN A 232 10.77 6.72 -9.93
C ASN A 232 10.82 7.46 -11.27
N LEU A 233 9.81 7.33 -12.14
CA LEU A 233 9.82 7.89 -13.50
C LEU A 233 8.77 8.98 -13.73
N HIS A 234 7.59 8.85 -13.12
CA HIS A 234 6.41 9.56 -13.63
C HIS A 234 5.93 10.73 -12.77
N ALA A 235 6.46 10.93 -11.56
CA ALA A 235 5.98 11.97 -10.64
C ALA A 235 5.81 13.35 -11.30
N ARG A 236 6.76 13.76 -12.16
CA ARG A 236 6.72 15.07 -12.86
C ARG A 236 5.65 15.17 -13.95
N GLN A 237 5.20 14.05 -14.52
CA GLN A 237 4.11 14.06 -15.51
C GLN A 237 2.80 14.56 -14.87
N PHE A 238 2.64 14.29 -13.58
CA PHE A 238 1.54 14.75 -12.74
C PHE A 238 1.75 16.15 -12.16
N ILE A 239 2.66 16.97 -12.70
CA ILE A 239 2.61 18.42 -12.44
C ILE A 239 1.37 18.99 -13.16
N ARG A 240 1.15 18.55 -14.40
CA ARG A 240 -0.04 18.94 -15.18
C ARG A 240 -1.23 18.10 -14.75
N CYS A 241 -2.41 18.69 -14.68
CA CYS A 241 -3.66 17.98 -14.35
C CYS A 241 -4.27 17.19 -15.53
N ALA A 242 -3.44 16.66 -16.41
CA ALA A 242 -3.89 15.96 -17.63
C ALA A 242 -3.39 14.51 -17.71
N ALA A 243 -2.44 14.13 -16.85
CA ALA A 243 -1.90 12.78 -16.82
C ALA A 243 -2.90 11.80 -16.17
N THR A 244 -2.91 10.57 -16.65
CA THR A 244 -3.66 9.44 -16.07
C THR A 244 -2.68 8.40 -15.55
N SER A 245 -2.99 7.76 -14.43
CA SER A 245 -2.25 6.59 -13.92
C SER A 245 -2.60 5.30 -14.64
N ASP A 246 -3.74 5.30 -15.32
CA ASP A 246 -4.40 4.09 -15.78
C ASP A 246 -3.82 3.72 -17.14
N THR A 247 -2.58 3.24 -17.12
CA THR A 247 -1.94 2.70 -18.32
C THR A 247 -2.56 1.35 -18.61
N LYS A 248 -2.74 1.05 -19.90
CA LYS A 248 -3.31 -0.22 -20.35
C LYS A 248 -2.68 -1.45 -19.65
N PRO A 249 -1.34 -1.54 -19.47
CA PRO A 249 -0.76 -2.68 -18.76
C PRO A 249 -1.20 -2.82 -17.30
N ILE A 250 -1.33 -1.71 -16.59
CA ILE A 250 -1.77 -1.70 -15.19
C ILE A 250 -3.25 -2.09 -15.09
N GLU A 251 -4.11 -1.56 -15.96
CA GLU A 251 -5.54 -1.87 -16.00
C GLU A 251 -5.78 -3.35 -16.32
N GLU A 252 -5.10 -3.89 -17.34
CA GLU A 252 -5.22 -5.30 -17.73
C GLU A 252 -4.71 -6.24 -16.63
N ALA A 253 -3.66 -5.85 -15.91
CA ALA A 253 -3.16 -6.60 -14.76
C ALA A 253 -4.18 -6.64 -13.61
N PHE A 254 -4.81 -5.50 -13.28
CA PHE A 254 -5.86 -5.46 -12.27
C PHE A 254 -7.08 -6.28 -12.70
N ALA A 255 -7.47 -6.23 -13.97
CA ALA A 255 -8.56 -7.05 -14.50
C ALA A 255 -8.24 -8.55 -14.41
N TRP A 256 -7.00 -8.94 -14.71
CA TRP A 256 -6.52 -10.32 -14.54
C TRP A 256 -6.61 -10.75 -13.07
N LEU A 257 -6.13 -9.93 -12.13
CA LEU A 257 -6.18 -10.22 -10.70
C LEU A 257 -7.63 -10.33 -10.20
N ALA A 258 -8.50 -9.39 -10.57
CA ALA A 258 -9.92 -9.43 -10.19
C ALA A 258 -10.61 -10.71 -10.68
N LYS A 259 -10.25 -11.20 -11.87
CA LYS A 259 -10.83 -12.41 -12.46
C LYS A 259 -10.27 -13.72 -11.88
N HIS A 260 -9.01 -13.73 -11.47
CA HIS A 260 -8.28 -14.95 -11.13
C HIS A 260 -7.85 -15.03 -9.66
N TYR A 261 -8.19 -14.04 -8.83
CA TYR A 261 -7.82 -14.01 -7.42
C TYR A 261 -8.12 -15.33 -6.71
N SER A 262 -7.19 -15.76 -5.85
CA SER A 262 -7.39 -16.86 -4.93
C SER A 262 -6.59 -16.63 -3.66
N ALA A 263 -7.27 -16.74 -2.52
CA ALA A 263 -6.65 -16.80 -1.21
C ALA A 263 -6.08 -18.19 -0.90
N ALA A 264 -6.53 -19.24 -1.59
CA ALA A 264 -6.23 -20.63 -1.24
C ALA A 264 -5.05 -21.24 -2.00
N GLU A 265 -4.73 -20.71 -3.18
CA GLU A 265 -3.67 -21.22 -4.06
C GLU A 265 -3.06 -20.10 -4.91
N ASN A 266 -1.93 -20.36 -5.58
CA ASN A 266 -1.36 -19.46 -6.57
C ASN A 266 -2.16 -19.59 -7.88
N PRO A 267 -2.88 -18.55 -8.33
CA PRO A 267 -3.74 -18.65 -9.50
C PRO A 267 -3.04 -19.22 -10.72
N ARG A 268 -3.65 -20.26 -11.32
CA ARG A 268 -3.15 -21.05 -12.45
C ARG A 268 -1.83 -21.83 -12.22
N LEU A 269 -1.30 -21.85 -10.99
CA LEU A 269 -0.13 -22.64 -10.59
C LEU A 269 -0.43 -23.63 -9.43
N GLY A 270 -1.60 -23.51 -8.80
CA GLY A 270 -2.03 -24.38 -7.70
C GLY A 270 -1.22 -24.12 -6.42
N PRO A 271 -0.88 -25.16 -5.63
CA PRO A 271 -0.17 -24.98 -4.35
C PRO A 271 1.28 -24.51 -4.52
N ASN A 272 1.84 -24.61 -5.73
CA ASN A 272 3.23 -24.25 -5.98
C ASN A 272 3.46 -22.73 -5.82
N ARG A 273 4.53 -22.37 -5.12
CA ARG A 273 4.93 -20.97 -4.89
C ARG A 273 3.82 -20.12 -4.26
N TYR A 274 2.92 -20.74 -3.50
CA TYR A 274 1.79 -20.08 -2.85
C TYR A 274 2.21 -18.92 -1.93
N HIS A 275 3.18 -19.14 -1.06
CA HIS A 275 3.66 -18.09 -0.15
C HIS A 275 4.32 -16.93 -0.90
N TYR A 276 5.02 -17.22 -2.00
CA TYR A 276 5.57 -16.18 -2.88
C TYR A 276 4.47 -15.39 -3.62
N TRP A 277 3.37 -16.05 -4.01
CA TRP A 277 2.18 -15.37 -4.52
C TRP A 277 1.61 -14.37 -3.51
N LEU A 278 1.41 -14.80 -2.25
CA LEU A 278 0.92 -13.89 -1.21
C LEU A 278 1.88 -12.73 -0.97
N PHE A 279 3.18 -13.01 -0.90
CA PHE A 279 4.20 -11.97 -0.82
C PHE A 279 4.11 -10.95 -1.97
N ALA A 280 3.98 -11.40 -3.22
CA ALA A 280 3.84 -10.51 -4.37
C ALA A 280 2.52 -9.73 -4.34
N LEU A 281 1.42 -10.38 -3.93
CA LEU A 281 0.10 -9.78 -3.77
C LEU A 281 0.10 -8.63 -2.75
N GLU A 282 0.78 -8.80 -1.62
CA GLU A 282 0.97 -7.73 -0.63
C GLU A 282 1.68 -6.51 -1.22
N ARG A 283 2.71 -6.73 -2.07
CA ARG A 283 3.39 -5.61 -2.76
C ARG A 283 2.42 -4.80 -3.60
N VAL A 284 1.53 -5.45 -4.33
CA VAL A 284 0.51 -4.76 -5.13
C VAL A 284 -0.49 -4.05 -4.22
N GLY A 285 -1.01 -4.73 -3.19
CA GLY A 285 -1.99 -4.16 -2.27
C GLY A 285 -1.48 -2.86 -1.63
N LEU A 286 -0.26 -2.89 -1.08
CA LEU A 286 0.33 -1.71 -0.46
C LEU A 286 0.78 -0.64 -1.47
N ALA A 287 1.31 -1.04 -2.63
CA ALA A 287 1.76 -0.08 -3.63
C ALA A 287 0.58 0.66 -4.27
N SER A 288 -0.51 -0.04 -4.56
CA SER A 288 -1.68 0.51 -5.27
C SER A 288 -2.73 1.14 -4.35
N GLY A 289 -2.69 0.82 -3.05
CA GLY A 289 -3.75 1.18 -2.11
C GLY A 289 -5.05 0.41 -2.34
N ARG A 290 -5.09 -0.64 -3.17
CA ARG A 290 -6.31 -1.44 -3.35
C ARG A 290 -6.61 -2.23 -2.07
N LYS A 291 -7.77 -1.99 -1.46
CA LYS A 291 -8.32 -2.89 -0.44
C LYS A 291 -8.80 -4.21 -1.05
N ARG A 292 -9.34 -4.16 -2.27
CA ARG A 292 -9.94 -5.32 -2.94
C ARG A 292 -9.40 -5.54 -4.36
N PHE A 293 -9.35 -6.80 -4.79
CA PHE A 293 -9.17 -7.19 -6.19
C PHE A 293 -10.44 -7.91 -6.66
N GLY A 294 -11.21 -7.25 -7.53
CA GLY A 294 -12.62 -7.63 -7.71
C GLY A 294 -13.36 -7.41 -6.39
N ASP A 295 -14.14 -8.40 -5.96
CA ASP A 295 -14.89 -8.34 -4.70
C ASP A 295 -14.10 -8.85 -3.49
N HIS A 296 -12.88 -9.36 -3.72
CA HIS A 296 -12.08 -10.04 -2.71
C HIS A 296 -11.27 -9.07 -1.85
N ASP A 297 -11.43 -9.14 -0.52
CA ASP A 297 -10.52 -8.48 0.42
C ASP A 297 -9.25 -9.31 0.56
N TRP A 298 -8.21 -8.86 -0.12
CA TRP A 298 -7.03 -9.68 -0.34
C TRP A 298 -6.28 -10.02 0.94
N PHE A 299 -6.34 -9.12 1.94
CA PHE A 299 -5.67 -9.31 3.21
C PHE A 299 -6.52 -10.19 4.11
N ALA A 300 -7.81 -9.86 4.24
CA ALA A 300 -8.73 -10.59 5.12
C ALA A 300 -8.79 -12.08 4.77
N GLU A 301 -8.99 -12.38 3.48
CA GLU A 301 -9.15 -13.76 2.99
C GLU A 301 -7.86 -14.57 3.09
N ALA A 302 -6.73 -14.02 2.63
CA ALA A 302 -5.46 -14.75 2.66
C ALA A 302 -4.87 -14.87 4.07
N ALA A 303 -5.06 -13.89 4.96
CA ALA A 303 -4.65 -14.04 6.34
C ALA A 303 -5.49 -15.10 7.07
N ALA A 304 -6.81 -15.14 6.86
CA ALA A 304 -7.65 -16.22 7.37
C ALA A 304 -7.13 -17.60 6.91
N ARG A 305 -6.78 -17.74 5.63
CA ARG A 305 -6.20 -18.97 5.10
C ARG A 305 -4.85 -19.35 5.71
N LEU A 306 -3.97 -18.38 5.96
CA LEU A 306 -2.69 -18.63 6.63
C LEU A 306 -2.88 -19.10 8.07
N LEU A 307 -3.88 -18.59 8.79
CA LEU A 307 -4.20 -19.03 10.15
C LEU A 307 -4.72 -20.48 10.21
N GLU A 308 -5.26 -21.01 9.12
CA GLU A 308 -5.71 -22.41 9.02
C GLU A 308 -4.59 -23.37 8.64
N THR A 309 -3.56 -22.88 7.95
CA THR A 309 -2.50 -23.71 7.35
C THR A 309 -1.16 -23.63 8.09
N GLN A 310 -1.08 -22.87 9.18
CA GLN A 310 0.13 -22.78 9.99
C GLN A 310 0.43 -24.13 10.66
N ASN A 311 1.67 -24.58 10.55
CA ASN A 311 2.14 -25.78 11.22
C ASN A 311 2.20 -25.57 12.75
N ALA A 312 2.21 -26.67 13.51
CA ALA A 312 2.23 -26.64 14.98
C ALA A 312 3.44 -25.89 15.57
N ASP A 313 4.56 -25.84 14.85
CA ASP A 313 5.77 -25.12 15.26
C ASP A 313 5.83 -23.65 14.80
N GLY A 314 4.76 -23.15 14.20
CA GLY A 314 4.63 -21.75 13.75
C GLY A 314 5.09 -21.49 12.32
N SER A 315 5.67 -22.47 11.64
CA SER A 315 6.07 -22.33 10.24
C SER A 315 4.92 -22.48 9.24
N TRP A 316 5.18 -22.13 7.99
CA TRP A 316 4.40 -22.57 6.84
C TRP A 316 5.25 -23.36 5.84
N GLY A 317 4.57 -24.09 4.96
CA GLY A 317 5.20 -24.91 3.93
C GLY A 317 5.60 -26.30 4.40
N TYR A 318 5.88 -27.16 3.43
CA TYR A 318 6.34 -28.53 3.64
C TYR A 318 7.80 -28.74 3.20
N GLY A 319 8.19 -28.13 2.07
CA GLY A 319 9.52 -28.28 1.49
C GLY A 319 10.48 -27.17 1.94
N GLU A 320 10.28 -25.95 1.47
CA GLU A 320 11.19 -24.81 1.72
C GLU A 320 10.71 -23.99 2.92
N ARG A 321 10.70 -24.60 4.11
CA ARG A 321 10.03 -24.05 5.31
C ARG A 321 10.52 -22.65 5.72
N ILE A 322 11.80 -22.34 5.57
CA ILE A 322 12.36 -21.01 5.91
C ILE A 322 11.82 -19.92 4.98
N PRO A 323 12.06 -19.96 3.64
CA PRO A 323 11.56 -18.91 2.75
C PRO A 323 10.03 -18.88 2.67
N GLU A 324 9.34 -20.01 2.77
CA GLU A 324 7.88 -20.04 2.81
C GLU A 324 7.33 -19.33 4.06
N THR A 325 7.89 -19.62 5.24
CA THR A 325 7.53 -18.91 6.47
C THR A 325 7.90 -17.44 6.41
N ALA A 326 9.05 -17.11 5.83
CA ALA A 326 9.48 -15.72 5.66
C ALA A 326 8.47 -14.92 4.82
N PHE A 327 8.03 -15.46 3.68
CA PHE A 327 7.03 -14.81 2.84
C PHE A 327 5.67 -14.68 3.50
N ALA A 328 5.19 -15.73 4.18
CA ALA A 328 3.95 -15.69 4.95
C ALA A 328 4.00 -14.64 6.07
N LEU A 329 5.10 -14.60 6.83
CA LEU A 329 5.29 -13.62 7.90
C LEU A 329 5.29 -12.19 7.34
N ILE A 330 6.04 -11.92 6.28
CA ILE A 330 6.08 -10.60 5.63
C ILE A 330 4.70 -10.17 5.16
N PHE A 331 3.94 -11.08 4.54
CA PHE A 331 2.56 -10.83 4.12
C PHE A 331 1.69 -10.41 5.32
N LEU A 332 1.73 -11.18 6.41
CA LEU A 332 0.89 -10.91 7.59
C LEU A 332 1.27 -9.60 8.28
N VAL A 333 2.56 -9.31 8.48
CA VAL A 333 3.00 -8.12 9.23
C VAL A 333 2.82 -6.84 8.44
N ARG A 334 3.06 -6.86 7.13
CA ARG A 334 2.93 -5.66 6.28
C ARG A 334 1.50 -5.45 5.81
N GLY A 335 0.77 -6.53 5.52
CA GLY A 335 -0.63 -6.43 5.12
C GLY A 335 -1.53 -5.87 6.21
N ARG A 336 -1.17 -6.10 7.48
CA ARG A 336 -1.88 -5.55 8.64
C ARG A 336 -1.47 -4.13 9.05
N ASP A 337 -0.54 -3.50 8.31
CA ASP A 337 -0.09 -2.14 8.61
C ASP A 337 -1.31 -1.21 8.80
N PRO A 338 -1.36 -0.42 9.90
CA PRO A 338 -2.49 0.45 10.17
C PRO A 338 -2.83 1.38 9.01
N VAL A 339 -4.11 1.51 8.66
CA VAL A 339 -4.53 2.41 7.57
C VAL A 339 -4.68 3.82 8.15
N LEU A 340 -3.85 4.74 7.69
CA LEU A 340 -3.88 6.14 8.11
C LEU A 340 -4.97 6.93 7.41
N ALA A 341 -5.14 6.69 6.11
CA ALA A 341 -6.12 7.40 5.30
C ALA A 341 -6.76 6.50 4.24
N ASN A 342 -8.08 6.63 4.14
CA ASN A 342 -8.90 6.15 3.05
C ASN A 342 -8.99 7.24 1.97
N LYS A 343 -8.73 6.93 0.70
CA LYS A 343 -9.04 7.79 -0.45
C LYS A 343 -10.38 7.38 -1.02
N LEU A 344 -11.33 8.31 -1.07
CA LEU A 344 -12.65 8.01 -1.62
C LEU A 344 -12.59 7.96 -3.15
N GLN A 345 -12.94 6.80 -3.72
CA GLN A 345 -13.25 6.65 -5.13
C GLN A 345 -14.73 6.97 -5.36
N PHE A 346 -14.99 8.04 -6.11
CA PHE A 346 -16.33 8.46 -6.54
C PHE A 346 -16.39 8.61 -8.07
N THR A 347 -17.59 8.68 -8.64
CA THR A 347 -17.78 8.94 -10.08
C THR A 347 -17.30 10.35 -10.43
N GLY A 348 -16.31 10.44 -11.32
CA GLY A 348 -15.71 11.71 -11.72
C GLY A 348 -14.19 11.71 -11.54
N ARG A 349 -13.58 12.90 -11.47
CA ARG A 349 -12.12 13.06 -11.41
C ARG A 349 -11.58 13.05 -9.98
N TRP A 350 -11.63 11.89 -9.32
CA TRP A 350 -11.23 11.70 -7.92
C TRP A 350 -9.72 11.40 -7.72
N ASN A 351 -9.00 11.02 -8.78
CA ASN A 351 -7.62 10.52 -8.68
C ASN A 351 -6.62 11.26 -9.58
N ALA A 352 -6.71 12.59 -9.68
CA ALA A 352 -5.79 13.39 -10.51
C ALA A 352 -4.31 13.27 -10.08
N ARG A 353 -4.06 12.84 -8.84
CA ARG A 353 -2.76 12.66 -8.19
C ARG A 353 -2.70 11.26 -7.55
N PRO A 354 -2.35 10.22 -8.32
CA PRO A 354 -2.50 8.82 -7.90
C PRO A 354 -1.52 8.36 -6.81
N ARG A 355 -0.46 9.15 -6.53
CA ARG A 355 0.56 8.82 -5.52
C ARG A 355 0.56 9.78 -4.32
N ASP A 356 -0.47 10.61 -4.18
CA ASP A 356 -0.59 11.56 -3.07
C ASP A 356 -0.52 10.86 -1.69
N LEU A 357 -1.47 9.97 -1.38
CA LEU A 357 -1.49 9.27 -0.11
C LEU A 357 -0.36 8.25 0.04
N ALA A 358 0.15 7.69 -1.06
CA ALA A 358 1.32 6.82 -1.03
C ALA A 358 2.56 7.56 -0.51
N ASN A 359 2.79 8.78 -0.99
CA ASN A 359 3.88 9.61 -0.50
C ASN A 359 3.61 10.16 0.90
N PHE A 360 2.37 10.53 1.21
CA PHE A 360 2.01 11.01 2.54
C PHE A 360 2.23 9.95 3.62
N THR A 361 1.75 8.72 3.41
CA THR A 361 1.96 7.61 4.35
C THR A 361 3.43 7.24 4.48
N ARG A 362 4.21 7.32 3.40
CA ARG A 362 5.68 7.18 3.45
C ARG A 362 6.33 8.26 4.31
N PHE A 363 5.92 9.52 4.17
CA PHE A 363 6.41 10.62 5.01
C PHE A 363 6.09 10.37 6.48
N VAL A 364 4.82 10.07 6.81
CA VAL A 364 4.41 9.78 8.20
C VAL A 364 5.21 8.59 8.75
N GLY A 365 5.36 7.51 7.98
CA GLY A 365 6.06 6.33 8.46
C GLY A 365 7.56 6.52 8.67
N HIS A 366 8.17 7.45 7.92
CA HIS A 366 9.54 7.91 8.16
C HIS A 366 9.63 8.80 9.41
N GLU A 367 8.85 9.89 9.46
CA GLU A 367 8.95 10.90 10.54
C GLU A 367 8.58 10.34 11.92
N PHE A 368 7.57 9.46 12.00
CA PHE A 368 7.09 8.90 13.26
C PHE A 368 7.54 7.46 13.49
N GLU A 369 8.43 6.98 12.64
CA GLU A 369 9.09 5.70 12.87
C GLU A 369 8.12 4.49 12.97
N ARG A 370 6.95 4.58 12.34
CA ARG A 370 5.91 3.55 12.36
C ARG A 370 5.31 3.32 10.98
N PRO A 371 5.32 2.09 10.44
CA PRO A 371 4.70 1.84 9.15
C PRO A 371 3.20 2.13 9.23
N VAL A 372 2.71 2.82 8.21
CA VAL A 372 1.29 3.12 8.01
C VAL A 372 0.95 2.95 6.54
N SER A 373 -0.27 2.53 6.28
CA SER A 373 -0.81 2.30 4.95
C SER A 373 -1.86 3.34 4.58
N TRP A 374 -2.21 3.37 3.31
CA TRP A 374 -3.39 4.05 2.77
C TRP A 374 -4.17 3.03 1.95
N GLN A 375 -5.42 3.34 1.66
CA GLN A 375 -6.19 2.54 0.72
C GLN A 375 -7.25 3.36 -0.01
N ILE A 376 -7.74 2.82 -1.12
CA ILE A 376 -8.85 3.34 -1.90
C ILE A 376 -10.10 2.59 -1.45
N VAL A 377 -11.15 3.34 -1.12
CA VAL A 377 -12.46 2.82 -0.71
C VAL A 377 -13.54 3.44 -1.57
N ARG A 378 -14.67 2.75 -1.71
CA ARG A 378 -15.86 3.25 -2.39
C ARG A 378 -17.00 3.40 -1.37
N ALA A 379 -17.77 4.47 -1.47
CA ALA A 379 -18.88 4.70 -0.53
C ALA A 379 -20.10 3.82 -0.82
N ASP A 380 -20.24 3.28 -2.03
CA ASP A 380 -21.40 2.50 -2.44
C ASP A 380 -21.31 1.00 -2.08
N VAL A 381 -20.09 0.47 -1.93
CA VAL A 381 -19.86 -0.97 -1.71
C VAL A 381 -19.92 -1.33 -0.23
N ASP A 382 -19.27 -0.58 0.66
CA ASP A 382 -19.17 -0.95 2.07
C ASP A 382 -18.92 0.26 2.97
N ALA A 383 -19.93 0.66 3.76
CA ALA A 383 -19.79 1.77 4.70
C ALA A 383 -18.82 1.44 5.84
N ASP A 384 -18.61 0.17 6.18
CA ASP A 384 -17.67 -0.24 7.22
C ASP A 384 -16.21 -0.17 6.71
N ASP A 385 -15.96 -0.26 5.39
CA ASP A 385 -14.63 -0.04 4.81
C ASP A 385 -14.12 1.40 5.08
N LEU A 386 -15.04 2.36 5.22
CA LEU A 386 -14.69 3.74 5.57
C LEU A 386 -14.05 3.85 6.96
N ASP A 387 -14.42 2.95 7.88
CA ASP A 387 -14.00 2.96 9.28
C ASP A 387 -12.61 2.35 9.51
N ASP A 388 -11.96 1.80 8.48
CA ASP A 388 -10.60 1.25 8.58
C ASP A 388 -9.54 2.30 8.91
N ALA A 389 -9.82 3.58 8.65
CA ALA A 389 -8.88 4.69 8.79
C ALA A 389 -9.52 5.89 9.50
N PRO A 390 -8.76 6.68 10.28
CA PRO A 390 -9.30 7.88 10.91
C PRO A 390 -9.53 9.03 9.91
N LEU A 391 -8.84 9.03 8.76
CA LEU A 391 -8.98 10.05 7.73
C LEU A 391 -9.68 9.50 6.50
N LEU A 392 -10.67 10.24 6.01
CA LEU A 392 -11.27 10.02 4.69
C LEU A 392 -10.93 11.20 3.77
N TYR A 393 -10.09 10.95 2.78
CA TYR A 393 -9.53 11.93 1.87
C TYR A 393 -10.30 11.99 0.54
N LEU A 394 -10.81 13.18 0.21
CA LEU A 394 -11.55 13.49 -1.02
C LEU A 394 -10.76 14.51 -1.84
N SER A 395 -10.16 14.08 -2.93
CA SER A 395 -9.41 14.94 -3.86
C SER A 395 -10.19 15.05 -5.17
N GLY A 396 -10.76 16.21 -5.50
CA GLY A 396 -11.59 16.38 -6.70
C GLY A 396 -11.04 17.40 -7.67
N ALA A 397 -10.83 16.99 -8.93
CA ALA A 397 -10.44 17.87 -10.04
C ALA A 397 -11.61 18.23 -10.97
N GLY A 398 -12.84 18.05 -10.51
CA GLY A 398 -14.08 18.21 -11.26
C GLY A 398 -15.30 18.02 -10.36
N PRO A 399 -16.53 18.06 -10.90
CA PRO A 399 -17.73 17.90 -10.11
C PRO A 399 -17.80 16.55 -9.41
N ILE A 400 -18.48 16.53 -8.26
CA ILE A 400 -18.79 15.34 -7.49
C ILE A 400 -20.30 15.21 -7.32
N GLU A 401 -20.83 14.05 -7.68
CA GLU A 401 -22.21 13.68 -7.48
C GLU A 401 -22.25 12.41 -6.63
N LEU A 402 -22.88 12.50 -5.47
CA LEU A 402 -23.08 11.39 -4.55
C LEU A 402 -24.58 11.17 -4.32
N THR A 403 -24.97 9.90 -4.33
CA THR A 403 -26.30 9.44 -3.94
C THR A 403 -26.55 9.73 -2.45
N ASP A 404 -27.82 9.76 -2.04
CA ASP A 404 -28.15 9.98 -0.63
C ASP A 404 -27.61 8.87 0.30
N ALA A 405 -27.49 7.64 -0.22
CA ALA A 405 -26.87 6.54 0.50
C ALA A 405 -25.38 6.79 0.77
N GLU A 406 -24.64 7.24 -0.24
CA GLU A 406 -23.22 7.60 -0.09
C GLU A 406 -23.06 8.79 0.86
N VAL A 407 -23.88 9.85 0.72
CA VAL A 407 -23.87 11.00 1.64
C VAL A 407 -24.14 10.57 3.08
N SER A 408 -25.09 9.64 3.29
CA SER A 408 -25.39 9.07 4.61
C SER A 408 -24.20 8.28 5.17
N ALA A 409 -23.52 7.49 4.33
CA ALA A 409 -22.32 6.74 4.72
C ALA A 409 -21.18 7.69 5.14
N LEU A 410 -20.94 8.77 4.37
CA LEU A 410 -19.93 9.78 4.72
C LEU A 410 -20.28 10.51 6.03
N ARG A 411 -21.56 10.87 6.24
CA ARG A 411 -22.00 11.50 7.50
C ARG A 411 -21.77 10.54 8.66
N ARG A 412 -22.11 9.26 8.49
CA ARG A 412 -21.92 8.22 9.51
C ARG A 412 -20.45 8.04 9.87
N PHE A 413 -19.56 7.93 8.88
CA PHE A 413 -18.11 7.87 9.09
C PHE A 413 -17.63 9.05 9.96
N ALA A 414 -18.02 10.27 9.58
CA ALA A 414 -17.64 11.46 10.32
C ALA A 414 -18.19 11.42 11.76
N LEU A 415 -19.46 11.06 11.96
CA LEU A 415 -20.07 10.95 13.30
C LEU A 415 -19.46 9.82 14.15
N ARG A 416 -18.93 8.76 13.53
CA ARG A 416 -18.24 7.65 14.21
C ARG A 416 -16.80 7.95 14.64
N GLY A 417 -16.38 9.21 14.55
CA GLY A 417 -15.05 9.67 14.97
C GLY A 417 -14.08 9.94 13.82
N GLY A 418 -14.45 9.59 12.57
CA GLY A 418 -13.66 9.88 11.40
C GLY A 418 -13.55 11.38 11.11
N LEU A 419 -12.45 11.79 10.46
CA LEU A 419 -12.26 13.14 9.94
C LEU A 419 -12.23 13.10 8.41
N ILE A 420 -13.14 13.85 7.79
CA ILE A 420 -13.14 14.03 6.33
C ILE A 420 -12.15 15.14 5.98
N VAL A 421 -11.23 14.89 5.05
CA VAL A 421 -10.31 15.88 4.51
C VAL A 421 -10.56 15.99 3.02
N SER A 422 -10.97 17.16 2.56
CA SER A 422 -11.29 17.41 1.15
C SER A 422 -10.42 18.52 0.57
N GLU A 423 -10.11 18.43 -0.72
CA GLU A 423 -9.31 19.47 -1.38
C GLU A 423 -9.65 19.64 -2.86
N ALA A 424 -9.53 20.89 -3.33
CA ALA A 424 -9.73 21.28 -4.71
C ALA A 424 -8.50 20.94 -5.55
N ALA A 425 -8.42 19.68 -5.99
CA ALA A 425 -7.34 19.21 -6.83
C ALA A 425 -7.29 20.00 -8.15
N CYS A 426 -6.08 20.18 -8.67
CA CYS A 426 -5.82 20.99 -9.86
C CYS A 426 -6.29 22.45 -9.77
N ASN A 427 -6.42 22.96 -8.54
CA ASN A 427 -6.97 24.28 -8.22
C ASN A 427 -8.35 24.51 -8.85
N ASN A 428 -9.17 23.45 -8.92
CA ASN A 428 -10.52 23.55 -9.45
C ASN A 428 -11.48 24.14 -8.40
N GLY A 429 -11.73 25.45 -8.49
CA GLY A 429 -12.65 26.15 -7.59
C GLY A 429 -14.10 25.64 -7.61
N SER A 430 -14.54 24.93 -8.65
CA SER A 430 -15.89 24.34 -8.67
C SER A 430 -16.05 23.26 -7.60
N PHE A 431 -15.00 22.46 -7.37
CA PHE A 431 -15.04 21.41 -6.36
C PHE A 431 -15.19 21.97 -4.94
N THR A 432 -14.64 23.16 -4.67
CA THR A 432 -14.86 23.87 -3.40
C THR A 432 -16.35 24.15 -3.17
N LEU A 433 -17.09 24.56 -4.20
CA LEU A 433 -18.53 24.80 -4.11
C LEU A 433 -19.29 23.49 -3.91
N ASP A 434 -18.90 22.43 -4.62
CA ASP A 434 -19.50 21.11 -4.45
C ASP A 434 -19.32 20.58 -3.01
N MET A 435 -18.13 20.77 -2.44
CA MET A 435 -17.88 20.40 -1.05
C MET A 435 -18.68 21.25 -0.06
N GLN A 436 -18.88 22.55 -0.31
CA GLN A 436 -19.77 23.38 0.51
C GLN A 436 -21.22 22.87 0.50
N ASN A 437 -21.73 22.51 -0.68
CA ASN A 437 -23.06 21.94 -0.84
C ASN A 437 -23.16 20.56 -0.17
N LEU A 438 -22.17 19.70 -0.36
CA LEU A 438 -22.09 18.38 0.25
C LEU A 438 -22.07 18.48 1.78
N TYR A 439 -21.24 19.36 2.36
CA TYR A 439 -21.21 19.54 3.81
C TYR A 439 -22.50 20.15 4.37
N THR A 440 -23.19 21.01 3.61
CA THR A 440 -24.51 21.52 4.02
C THR A 440 -25.55 20.40 4.04
N ARG A 441 -25.53 19.49 3.06
CA ARG A 441 -26.38 18.28 3.05
C ARG A 441 -26.01 17.32 4.18
N MET A 442 -24.71 17.12 4.41
CA MET A 442 -24.19 16.20 5.40
C MET A 442 -24.33 16.72 6.82
N PHE A 443 -24.29 18.03 7.07
CA PHE A 443 -24.27 18.66 8.39
C PHE A 443 -25.06 19.98 8.38
N PRO A 444 -26.38 19.95 8.17
CA PRO A 444 -27.19 21.16 8.16
C PRO A 444 -27.11 21.96 9.48
N GLU A 445 -26.69 21.31 10.56
CA GLU A 445 -26.51 21.89 11.89
C GLU A 445 -25.16 22.61 12.06
N PHE A 446 -24.16 22.26 11.24
CA PHE A 446 -22.77 22.69 11.41
C PHE A 446 -22.23 23.32 10.11
N PRO A 447 -22.25 24.66 9.98
CA PRO A 447 -21.78 25.31 8.76
C PRO A 447 -20.26 25.18 8.60
N LEU A 448 -19.80 25.03 7.35
CA LEU A 448 -18.39 25.12 7.00
C LEU A 448 -17.88 26.55 7.24
N ARG A 449 -16.84 26.71 8.06
CA ARG A 449 -16.25 28.02 8.37
C ARG A 449 -14.74 28.01 8.16
N ARG A 450 -14.17 29.15 7.75
CA ARG A 450 -12.71 29.31 7.72
C ARG A 450 -12.15 29.08 9.12
N LEU A 451 -11.15 28.20 9.22
CA LEU A 451 -10.37 28.02 10.44
C LEU A 451 -9.49 29.24 10.65
N ARG A 452 -9.45 29.72 11.90
CA ARG A 452 -8.56 30.82 12.29
C ARG A 452 -7.11 30.43 12.06
N ASP A 453 -6.26 31.40 11.76
CA ASP A 453 -4.84 31.14 11.47
C ASP A 453 -4.07 30.65 12.72
N ASP A 454 -4.64 30.81 13.93
CA ASP A 454 -4.14 30.27 15.20
C ASP A 454 -4.73 28.88 15.57
N HIS A 455 -5.52 28.26 14.69
CA HIS A 455 -6.16 26.97 14.97
C HIS A 455 -5.12 25.86 15.20
N PRO A 456 -5.31 24.93 16.17
CA PRO A 456 -4.34 23.88 16.49
C PRO A 456 -3.92 22.98 15.31
N VAL A 457 -4.72 22.86 14.26
CA VAL A 457 -4.35 22.09 13.05
C VAL A 457 -3.07 22.60 12.37
N TYR A 458 -2.68 23.86 12.59
CA TYR A 458 -1.44 24.43 12.05
C TYR A 458 -0.24 24.27 13.01
N SER A 459 -0.44 23.75 14.22
CA SER A 459 0.60 23.72 15.28
C SER A 459 0.61 22.49 16.19
N ALA A 460 -0.32 21.53 16.03
CA ALA A 460 -0.54 20.42 16.97
C ALA A 460 0.67 19.49 17.13
N ASN A 461 1.41 19.22 16.04
CA ASN A 461 2.65 18.45 16.05
C ASN A 461 3.79 19.23 15.38
N PHE A 462 3.55 19.68 14.14
CA PHE A 462 4.44 20.56 13.41
C PHE A 462 3.94 22.00 13.46
N LYS A 463 4.86 22.97 13.55
CA LYS A 463 4.57 24.39 13.34
C LYS A 463 4.62 24.68 11.84
N VAL A 464 3.48 24.57 11.19
CA VAL A 464 3.37 24.71 9.73
C VAL A 464 3.63 26.16 9.34
N LYS A 465 4.55 26.38 8.39
CA LYS A 465 4.87 27.70 7.84
C LYS A 465 4.17 27.93 6.50
N ASP A 466 3.82 29.18 6.21
CA ASP A 466 3.31 29.64 4.91
C ASP A 466 2.08 28.89 4.39
N PHE A 467 1.29 28.31 5.30
CA PHE A 467 0.08 27.55 4.96
C PHE A 467 -1.07 27.99 5.86
N ALA A 468 -2.18 28.41 5.24
CA ALA A 468 -3.40 28.84 5.93
C ALA A 468 -4.61 28.76 4.97
N GLY A 469 -5.79 29.08 5.50
CA GLY A 469 -7.03 29.18 4.69
C GLY A 469 -7.84 27.90 4.59
N LEU A 470 -7.56 26.89 5.43
CA LEU A 470 -8.46 25.74 5.60
C LEU A 470 -9.80 26.21 6.15
N SER A 471 -10.86 25.51 5.75
CA SER A 471 -12.18 25.62 6.37
C SER A 471 -12.53 24.32 7.07
N GLY A 472 -13.33 24.37 8.14
CA GLY A 472 -13.74 23.20 8.90
C GLY A 472 -15.22 23.21 9.25
N VAL A 473 -15.79 22.02 9.32
CA VAL A 473 -17.08 21.74 9.93
C VAL A 473 -16.80 21.22 11.33
N SER A 474 -17.36 21.87 12.35
CA SER A 474 -17.16 21.49 13.74
C SER A 474 -18.50 21.38 14.47
N ASN A 475 -18.63 20.32 15.26
CA ASN A 475 -19.69 20.19 16.26
C ASN A 475 -19.34 20.91 17.58
N GLY A 476 -18.27 21.70 17.64
CA GLY A 476 -17.81 22.37 18.86
C GLY A 476 -16.98 21.50 19.81
N VAL A 477 -16.85 20.19 19.55
CA VAL A 477 -15.94 19.29 20.28
C VAL A 477 -14.75 18.90 19.40
N ARG A 478 -15.01 18.54 18.14
CA ARG A 478 -13.97 18.20 17.16
C ARG A 478 -14.30 18.75 15.77
N LEU A 479 -13.38 18.51 14.84
CA LEU A 479 -13.62 18.71 13.42
C LEU A 479 -14.24 17.44 12.83
N LEU A 480 -15.37 17.59 12.16
CA LEU A 480 -16.04 16.53 11.40
C LEU A 480 -15.50 16.46 9.97
N ALA A 481 -15.19 17.63 9.41
CA ALA A 481 -14.60 17.77 8.09
C ALA A 481 -13.67 18.97 8.01
N VAL A 482 -12.67 18.89 7.14
CA VAL A 482 -11.77 19.97 6.76
C VAL A 482 -11.72 20.06 5.24
N HIS A 483 -11.76 21.29 4.73
CA HIS A 483 -11.65 21.59 3.32
C HIS A 483 -10.47 22.53 3.05
N SER A 484 -9.63 22.14 2.11
CA SER A 484 -8.64 23.02 1.50
C SER A 484 -9.17 23.54 0.15
N PRO A 485 -9.36 24.86 -0.01
CA PRO A 485 -9.69 25.44 -1.31
C PRO A 485 -8.49 25.46 -2.27
N ARG A 486 -7.31 25.06 -1.79
CA ARG A 486 -6.05 24.94 -2.54
C ARG A 486 -5.73 23.48 -2.81
N GLU A 487 -5.03 23.23 -3.90
CA GLU A 487 -4.57 21.89 -4.24
C GLU A 487 -3.54 21.37 -3.23
N LEU A 488 -3.88 20.31 -2.49
CA LEU A 488 -2.95 19.62 -1.59
C LEU A 488 -2.25 18.46 -2.30
N SER A 489 -3.00 17.77 -3.15
CA SER A 489 -2.57 16.51 -3.74
C SER A 489 -1.36 16.64 -4.67
N LEU A 490 -1.13 17.80 -5.29
CA LEU A 490 0.08 18.03 -6.09
C LEU A 490 1.35 17.99 -5.23
N ALA A 491 1.33 18.67 -4.07
CA ALA A 491 2.46 18.64 -3.14
C ALA A 491 2.75 17.20 -2.69
N LEU A 492 1.69 16.48 -2.30
CA LEU A 492 1.78 15.09 -1.90
C LEU A 492 2.29 14.18 -3.04
N GLN A 493 1.86 14.40 -4.28
CA GLN A 493 2.32 13.67 -5.47
C GLN A 493 3.82 13.85 -5.76
N LEU A 494 4.36 15.06 -5.56
CA LEU A 494 5.75 15.38 -5.86
C LEU A 494 6.72 14.94 -4.75
N GLY A 495 6.22 14.80 -3.51
CA GLY A 495 7.01 14.36 -2.36
C GLY A 495 7.43 15.50 -1.43
N PRO A 496 7.98 15.17 -0.24
CA PRO A 496 8.16 16.12 0.86
C PRO A 496 9.46 16.94 0.74
N ASP A 497 9.73 17.54 -0.42
CA ASP A 497 10.83 18.51 -0.52
C ASP A 497 10.55 19.77 0.30
N ALA A 498 11.55 20.65 0.46
CA ALA A 498 11.42 21.85 1.29
C ALA A 498 10.24 22.76 0.88
N THR A 499 9.85 22.77 -0.40
CA THR A 499 8.75 23.59 -0.90
C THR A 499 7.38 22.98 -0.62
N GLN A 500 7.29 21.64 -0.64
CA GLN A 500 6.04 20.90 -0.44
C GLN A 500 5.81 20.51 1.02
N ARG A 501 6.85 20.53 1.86
CA ARG A 501 6.83 20.09 3.26
C ARG A 501 5.67 20.65 4.10
N PRO A 502 5.28 21.95 4.00
CA PRO A 502 4.13 22.46 4.75
C PRO A 502 2.83 21.68 4.53
N VAL A 503 2.59 21.15 3.33
CA VAL A 503 1.40 20.33 3.02
C VAL A 503 1.46 18.98 3.72
N PHE A 504 2.64 18.35 3.77
CA PHE A 504 2.83 17.11 4.52
C PHE A 504 2.65 17.32 6.03
N GLU A 505 3.18 18.43 6.56
CA GLU A 505 3.09 18.78 7.98
C GLU A 505 1.65 19.09 8.41
N VAL A 506 0.88 19.83 7.60
CA VAL A 506 -0.53 20.11 7.91
C VAL A 506 -1.39 18.84 7.82
N MET A 507 -1.15 17.96 6.83
CA MET A 507 -1.83 16.67 6.74
C MET A 507 -1.50 15.77 7.94
N ALA A 508 -0.23 15.75 8.38
CA ALA A 508 0.17 15.03 9.58
C ALA A 508 -0.46 15.62 10.85
N ASN A 509 -0.57 16.95 10.96
CA ASN A 509 -1.28 17.58 12.06
C ASN A 509 -2.78 17.24 12.07
N LEU A 510 -3.43 17.17 10.89
CA LEU A 510 -4.84 16.76 10.79
C LEU A 510 -5.03 15.32 11.26
N TYR A 511 -4.14 14.41 10.86
CA TYR A 511 -4.08 13.04 11.39
C TYR A 511 -3.95 13.05 12.92
N MET A 512 -2.96 13.76 13.47
CA MET A 512 -2.73 13.82 14.92
C MET A 512 -3.89 14.45 15.69
N PHE A 513 -4.60 15.40 15.07
CA PHE A 513 -5.79 16.02 15.63
C PHE A 513 -6.97 15.05 15.63
N ALA A 514 -7.16 14.28 14.56
CA ALA A 514 -8.22 13.28 14.45
C ALA A 514 -8.06 12.11 15.43
N THR A 515 -6.82 11.76 15.77
CA THR A 515 -6.52 10.62 16.65
C THR A 515 -6.16 11.00 18.07
N ASP A 516 -6.15 12.30 18.41
CA ASP A 516 -5.61 12.82 19.67
C ASP A 516 -4.18 12.27 19.95
N LYS A 517 -3.36 12.18 18.89
CA LYS A 517 -2.01 11.57 18.89
C LYS A 517 -1.98 10.10 19.34
N GLY A 518 -3.13 9.43 19.32
CA GLY A 518 -3.30 8.04 19.66
C GLY A 518 -2.66 7.09 18.64
N HIS A 519 -2.60 5.82 19.01
CA HIS A 519 -2.11 4.75 18.14
C HIS A 519 -3.18 4.35 17.12
N LEU A 520 -2.78 4.22 15.85
CA LEU A 520 -3.62 3.60 14.83
C LEU A 520 -3.79 2.11 15.11
N ARG A 521 -4.97 1.59 14.80
CA ARG A 521 -5.29 0.18 14.94
C ARG A 521 -4.77 -0.60 13.71
N PRO A 522 -4.38 -1.87 13.86
CA PRO A 522 -4.06 -2.71 12.72
C PRO A 522 -5.22 -2.78 11.72
N ARG A 523 -4.91 -2.94 10.43
CA ARG A 523 -5.94 -3.16 9.39
C ARG A 523 -6.86 -4.31 9.77
N GLY A 524 -8.17 -4.12 9.56
CA GLY A 524 -9.20 -5.12 9.86
C GLY A 524 -9.66 -5.14 11.33
N ALA A 525 -9.02 -4.36 12.22
CA ALA A 525 -9.52 -4.19 13.58
C ALA A 525 -10.74 -3.25 13.57
N ARG A 526 -11.88 -3.73 14.09
CA ARG A 526 -13.12 -2.93 14.09
C ARG A 526 -13.04 -1.77 15.10
N LEU A 527 -13.51 -0.59 14.68
CA LEU A 527 -13.64 0.58 15.57
C LEU A 527 -14.72 0.35 16.64
N TRP A 528 -15.83 -0.22 16.18
CA TRP A 528 -17.06 -0.42 16.93
C TRP A 528 -17.31 -1.91 17.16
N PRO A 529 -17.87 -2.29 18.31
CA PRO A 529 -18.27 -3.67 18.52
C PRO A 529 -19.20 -4.12 17.40
N ALA A 530 -19.04 -5.36 16.94
CA ALA A 530 -20.02 -5.95 16.05
C ALA A 530 -21.37 -5.96 16.77
N GLU A 531 -22.42 -5.54 16.05
CA GLU A 531 -23.77 -5.60 16.59
C GLU A 531 -24.09 -7.05 16.93
N ALA A 532 -24.18 -7.36 18.22
CA ALA A 532 -24.46 -8.70 18.71
C ALA A 532 -25.91 -8.74 19.18
N THR A 533 -26.63 -9.81 18.81
CA THR A 533 -27.90 -10.13 19.42
C THR A 533 -27.62 -10.83 20.76
N PHE A 534 -27.96 -10.17 21.86
CA PHE A 534 -27.85 -10.74 23.20
C PHE A 534 -29.13 -10.45 23.99
N GLN A 535 -29.43 -11.30 24.97
CA GLN A 535 -30.45 -11.02 25.97
C GLN A 535 -29.81 -10.17 27.08
N PRO A 536 -30.22 -8.90 27.26
CA PRO A 536 -29.66 -8.07 28.31
C PRO A 536 -30.01 -8.64 29.69
N VAL A 537 -29.01 -8.77 30.56
CA VAL A 537 -29.20 -9.25 31.94
C VAL A 537 -29.92 -8.19 32.80
N ALA A 538 -29.78 -6.91 32.43
CA ALA A 538 -30.47 -5.78 33.01
C ALA A 538 -30.55 -4.64 31.98
N THR A 539 -31.58 -3.79 32.10
CA THR A 539 -31.75 -2.60 31.27
C THR A 539 -31.70 -1.36 32.15
N ILE A 540 -30.89 -0.39 31.78
CA ILE A 540 -30.84 0.93 32.41
C ILE A 540 -31.53 1.96 31.53
N ARG A 541 -32.27 2.88 32.13
CA ARG A 541 -32.82 4.05 31.43
C ARG A 541 -31.84 5.21 31.58
N LEU A 542 -31.31 5.69 30.46
CA LEU A 542 -30.47 6.87 30.39
C LEU A 542 -31.30 8.04 29.84
N ALA A 543 -31.16 9.22 30.43
CA ALA A 543 -31.75 10.46 29.92
C ALA A 543 -30.62 11.47 29.66
N ARG A 544 -30.55 11.99 28.43
CA ARG A 544 -29.64 13.09 28.06
C ARG A 544 -30.39 14.41 28.25
N ILE A 545 -29.89 15.29 29.11
CA ILE A 545 -30.55 16.57 29.41
C ILE A 545 -30.31 17.54 28.26
N LYS A 546 -31.39 18.01 27.63
CA LYS A 546 -31.32 19.09 26.64
C LYS A 546 -31.06 20.42 27.36
N HIS A 547 -30.00 21.12 26.97
CA HIS A 547 -29.65 22.44 27.51
C HIS A 547 -29.32 23.41 26.37
N LYS A 548 -29.11 24.70 26.70
CA LYS A 548 -28.85 25.77 25.71
C LYS A 548 -27.49 25.67 25.01
N GLY A 549 -26.59 24.81 25.49
CA GLY A 549 -25.29 24.54 24.88
C GLY A 549 -25.39 23.39 23.88
N ASN A 550 -24.26 22.92 23.35
CA ASN A 550 -24.27 21.70 22.55
C ASN A 550 -24.47 20.48 23.47
N CYS A 551 -25.74 20.11 23.67
CA CYS A 551 -26.13 19.00 24.53
C CYS A 551 -26.04 17.63 23.84
N ASP A 552 -25.75 17.62 22.53
CA ASP A 552 -25.67 16.42 21.70
C ASP A 552 -24.48 16.48 20.73
N PRO A 553 -23.25 16.73 21.23
CA PRO A 553 -22.11 16.97 20.35
C PRO A 553 -21.68 15.72 19.59
N GLU A 554 -21.83 14.55 20.19
CA GLU A 554 -21.57 13.23 19.60
C GLU A 554 -22.83 12.37 19.84
N PRO A 555 -23.77 12.36 18.88
CA PRO A 555 -25.07 11.68 19.01
C PRO A 555 -24.97 10.15 18.94
#